data_AF-A0A8T5J845-F1
#
_entry.id   AF-A0A8T5J845-F1
#
_cell.length_a   1.000
_cell.length_b   1.000
_cell.length_c   1.000
_cell.angle_alpha   90.00
_cell.angle_beta   90.00
_cell.angle_gamma   90.00
#
_symmetry.space_group_name_H-M   'P 1'
#
loop_
_entity.id
_entity.type
_entity.pdbx_description
1 polymer ?
#
loop_
_entity_poly.entity_id
_entity_poly.type
_entity_poly.pdbx_seq_one_letter_code
_entity_poly.pdbx_strand_id
1 'polypeptide(L)'
;MSRDYIARDPRTGRPINVGQGRRKSKRSDLKEGPWMAIPQQAVIPLATGEIETYRVGWKEKDYHMTRLDGIKALSILSGALAHDGHSILVESLMHDDPEVRIAGLYALPSVAETCPDELFDHLSVLLDDKDKSVRFAASGCLKSVAPIFPSATEGTLAFELRHEIKSRRDAAFSGLGDLCQTWPEVACDHIDELLQEDSLALRRSAAGLLRRVLAKGGAAAWDLIGWALEDEDVETRRQASKCLVPLAHREQRIATILAERAILDSDSKVMLSAIKCIEVLDTDHGRARDLVLAGCSHKNTSVRLACVKILPRLMGDDILRNHCNALLREETDPIIRKELKQMTFDAQIEGTEDQKNAFLAPAPKVPEIDREIAESQGKIVGLGELPPPDADADKTRHG
;
A
#
# COMPACT_ATOMS: atom_id res chain seq x y z
N MET A 1 12.06 36.98 28.45
CA MET A 1 11.52 36.07 27.42
C MET A 1 12.52 36.01 26.27
N SER A 2 13.48 35.08 26.37
CA SER A 2 14.48 34.84 25.33
C SER A 2 13.83 34.10 24.17
N ARG A 3 13.90 34.67 22.97
CA ARG A 3 13.44 34.02 21.73
C ARG A 3 14.40 32.88 21.40
N ASP A 4 13.87 31.68 21.24
CA ASP A 4 14.64 30.50 20.82
C ASP A 4 15.36 30.75 19.49
N TYR A 5 16.63 30.38 19.44
CA TYR A 5 17.48 30.51 18.27
C TYR A 5 17.04 29.52 17.18
N ILE A 6 16.78 30.00 15.96
CA ILE A 6 16.40 29.17 14.80
C ILE A 6 17.59 29.14 13.84
N ALA A 7 18.22 27.97 13.69
CA ALA A 7 19.29 27.76 12.73
C ALA A 7 18.77 27.88 11.28
N ARG A 8 19.47 28.65 10.46
CA ARG A 8 19.12 28.95 9.06
C ARG A 8 20.23 28.52 8.14
N ASP A 9 19.86 28.03 6.97
CA ASP A 9 20.81 27.66 5.92
C ASP A 9 21.55 28.93 5.42
N PRO A 10 22.90 28.95 5.42
CA PRO A 10 23.69 30.12 5.05
C PRO A 10 23.56 30.55 3.57
N ARG A 11 23.09 29.68 2.66
CA ARG A 11 22.88 30.05 1.24
C ARG A 11 21.47 30.50 0.92
N THR A 12 20.46 29.98 1.63
CA THR A 12 19.04 30.20 1.28
C THR A 12 18.27 31.03 2.31
N GLY A 13 18.81 31.24 3.51
CA GLY A 13 18.20 32.04 4.59
C GLY A 13 16.92 31.44 5.18
N ARG A 14 16.48 30.28 4.67
CA ARG A 14 15.31 29.56 5.16
C ARG A 14 15.62 28.87 6.48
N PRO A 15 14.65 28.75 7.40
CA PRO A 15 14.81 27.91 8.59
C PRO A 15 15.16 26.49 8.15
N ILE A 16 16.23 25.92 8.71
CA ILE A 16 16.49 24.49 8.57
C ILE A 16 15.32 23.81 9.29
N ASN A 17 14.63 22.90 8.60
CA ASN A 17 13.35 22.35 9.05
C ASN A 17 13.57 21.36 10.22
N VAL A 18 13.90 21.87 11.42
CA VAL A 18 14.03 21.09 12.67
C VAL A 18 12.67 20.74 13.29
N GLY A 19 11.59 20.90 12.53
CA GLY A 19 10.21 20.80 12.97
C GLY A 19 9.47 19.60 12.39
N GLN A 20 10.07 18.41 12.35
CA GLN A 20 9.23 17.21 12.42
C GLN A 20 9.03 16.90 13.91
N GLY A 21 7.81 17.14 14.40
CA GLY A 21 7.45 16.88 15.78
C GLY A 21 7.95 15.50 16.21
N ARG A 22 8.56 15.44 17.40
CA ARG A 22 9.14 14.25 18.04
C ARG A 22 8.37 13.00 17.61
N ARG A 23 8.87 12.29 16.58
CA ARG A 23 8.28 11.01 16.15
C ARG A 23 8.32 10.14 17.39
N LYS A 24 7.17 9.63 17.86
CA LYS A 24 7.16 8.68 18.97
C LYS A 24 8.10 7.55 18.55
N SER A 25 9.18 7.34 19.32
CA SER A 25 10.10 6.23 19.10
C SER A 25 9.25 4.96 19.06
N LYS A 26 9.31 4.24 17.94
CA LYS A 26 8.72 2.91 17.86
C LYS A 26 9.55 2.04 18.79
N ARG A 27 8.96 1.58 19.90
CA ARG A 27 9.60 0.61 20.78
C ARG A 27 9.67 -0.74 20.08
N SER A 28 10.65 -1.55 20.46
CA SER A 28 10.78 -2.93 20.02
C SER A 28 9.52 -3.72 20.36
N ASP A 29 8.87 -4.25 19.32
CA ASP A 29 7.75 -5.18 19.46
C ASP A 29 8.33 -6.54 19.86
N LEU A 30 8.61 -6.71 21.16
CA LEU A 30 9.09 -7.98 21.69
C LEU A 30 7.99 -9.04 21.71
N LYS A 31 8.38 -10.30 21.49
CA LYS A 31 7.46 -11.41 21.71
C LYS A 31 7.21 -11.56 23.20
N GLU A 32 5.94 -11.66 23.59
CA GLU A 32 5.60 -11.92 24.98
C GLU A 32 5.96 -13.35 25.38
N GLY A 33 6.53 -13.52 26.57
CA GLY A 33 6.80 -14.85 27.12
C GLY A 33 6.92 -14.89 28.64
N PRO A 34 7.00 -16.10 29.24
CA PRO A 34 7.04 -16.28 30.68
C PRO A 34 8.21 -15.57 31.38
N TRP A 35 9.34 -15.38 30.69
CA TRP A 35 10.51 -14.68 31.23
C TRP A 35 10.22 -13.22 31.59
N MET A 36 9.19 -12.59 31.01
CA MET A 36 8.78 -11.23 31.38
C MET A 36 8.15 -11.15 32.78
N ALA A 37 7.75 -12.29 33.37
CA ALA A 37 7.23 -12.36 34.73
C ALA A 37 8.32 -12.51 35.79
N ILE A 38 9.60 -12.62 35.39
CA ILE A 38 10.72 -12.68 36.32
C ILE A 38 10.86 -11.29 36.98
N PRO A 39 10.86 -11.19 38.32
CA PRO A 39 11.10 -9.91 38.98
C PRO A 39 12.48 -9.36 38.59
N GLN A 40 12.59 -8.05 38.36
CA GLN A 40 13.86 -7.43 37.91
C GLN A 40 15.08 -7.80 38.79
N GLN A 41 14.86 -7.97 40.10
CA GLN A 41 15.89 -8.36 41.07
C GLN A 41 16.46 -9.77 40.83
N ALA A 42 15.68 -10.67 40.24
CA ALA A 42 16.05 -12.05 39.97
C ALA A 42 16.59 -12.27 38.55
N VAL A 43 16.47 -11.29 37.66
CA VAL A 43 16.92 -11.39 36.27
C VAL A 43 18.44 -11.55 36.18
N ILE A 44 19.20 -10.66 36.81
CA ILE A 44 20.67 -10.67 36.76
C ILE A 44 21.25 -11.94 37.38
N PRO A 45 20.85 -12.36 38.61
CA PRO A 45 21.35 -13.61 39.20
C PRO A 45 21.02 -14.85 38.36
N LEU A 46 19.86 -14.88 37.70
CA LEU A 46 19.49 -15.99 36.81
C LEU A 46 20.29 -15.97 35.51
N ALA A 47 20.50 -14.80 34.89
CA ALA A 47 21.24 -14.66 33.63
C ALA A 47 22.74 -14.98 33.77
N THR A 48 23.33 -14.59 34.89
CA THR A 48 24.73 -14.88 35.25
C THR A 48 24.95 -16.33 35.70
N GLY A 49 23.87 -17.01 36.12
CA GLY A 49 23.92 -18.38 36.61
C GLY A 49 24.21 -18.50 38.11
N GLU A 50 24.15 -17.40 38.87
CA GLU A 50 24.18 -17.43 40.35
C GLU A 50 22.99 -18.23 40.91
N ILE A 51 21.85 -18.18 40.21
CA ILE A 51 20.66 -18.99 40.50
C ILE A 51 20.41 -19.91 39.31
N GLU A 52 20.26 -21.21 39.56
CA GLU A 52 20.03 -22.20 38.49
C GLU A 52 18.63 -22.10 37.88
N THR A 53 17.60 -21.94 38.73
CA THR A 53 16.20 -21.87 38.28
C THR A 53 15.37 -20.88 39.10
N TYR A 54 14.36 -20.28 38.48
CA TYR A 54 13.40 -19.39 39.14
C TYR A 54 11.96 -19.70 38.72
N ARG A 55 11.05 -19.87 39.68
CA ARG A 55 9.63 -20.18 39.39
C ARG A 55 8.83 -18.89 39.17
N VAL A 56 8.12 -18.81 38.04
CA VAL A 56 7.22 -17.69 37.72
C VAL A 56 5.83 -18.21 37.36
N GLY A 57 4.80 -17.44 37.72
CA GLY A 57 3.44 -17.65 37.24
C GLY A 57 3.16 -16.80 36.00
N TRP A 58 2.74 -17.42 34.90
CA TRP A 58 2.39 -16.74 33.65
C TRP A 58 1.14 -17.36 33.01
N LYS A 59 0.13 -16.54 32.68
CA LYS A 59 -1.14 -16.98 32.06
C LYS A 59 -1.72 -18.25 32.72
N GLU A 60 -1.91 -18.19 34.05
CA GLU A 60 -2.49 -19.26 34.88
C GLU A 60 -1.67 -20.57 34.95
N LYS A 61 -0.41 -20.56 34.51
CA LYS A 61 0.50 -21.69 34.61
C LYS A 61 1.82 -21.30 35.27
N ASP A 62 2.39 -22.24 36.01
CA ASP A 62 3.70 -22.07 36.59
C ASP A 62 4.78 -22.60 35.64
N TYR A 63 5.86 -21.83 35.51
CA TYR A 63 7.01 -22.16 34.69
C TYR A 63 8.30 -22.06 35.51
N HIS A 64 9.26 -22.94 35.21
CA HIS A 64 10.61 -22.87 35.78
C HIS A 64 11.54 -22.25 34.75
N MET A 65 12.00 -21.04 35.04
CA MET A 65 12.91 -20.26 34.21
C MET A 65 14.33 -20.71 34.44
N THR A 66 15.11 -20.77 33.36
CA THR A 66 16.52 -21.15 33.35
C THR A 66 17.40 -19.93 33.03
N ARG A 67 18.72 -20.12 33.00
CA ARG A 67 19.68 -19.09 32.58
C ARG A 67 19.31 -18.41 31.25
N LEU A 68 18.89 -19.19 30.25
CA LEU A 68 18.49 -18.66 28.93
C LEU A 68 17.28 -17.72 29.03
N ASP A 69 16.34 -18.02 29.92
CA ASP A 69 15.18 -17.17 30.18
C ASP A 69 15.58 -15.91 30.96
N GLY A 70 16.54 -16.04 31.87
CA GLY A 70 17.17 -14.90 32.54
C GLY A 70 17.81 -13.92 31.55
N ILE A 71 18.57 -14.43 30.56
CA ILE A 71 19.17 -13.61 29.51
C ILE A 71 18.09 -12.92 28.67
N LYS A 72 17.02 -13.62 28.27
CA LYS A 72 15.89 -13.01 27.56
C LYS A 72 15.21 -11.92 28.42
N ALA A 73 15.14 -12.12 29.72
CA ALA A 73 14.56 -11.16 30.67
C ALA A 73 15.44 -9.93 30.92
N LEU A 74 16.67 -9.85 30.40
CA LEU A 74 17.42 -8.59 30.38
C LEU A 74 16.62 -7.47 29.69
N SER A 75 15.74 -7.83 28.76
CA SER A 75 14.83 -6.91 28.07
C SER A 75 13.82 -6.16 28.94
N ILE A 76 13.52 -6.66 30.15
CA ILE A 76 12.58 -5.99 31.08
C ILE A 76 13.28 -5.12 32.14
N LEU A 77 14.62 -5.09 32.13
CA LEU A 77 15.40 -4.26 33.05
C LEU A 77 15.26 -2.78 32.70
N SER A 78 15.30 -1.93 33.72
CA SER A 78 15.20 -0.48 33.58
C SER A 78 16.06 0.25 34.61
N GLY A 79 16.40 1.52 34.33
CA GLY A 79 17.22 2.33 35.21
C GLY A 79 18.65 1.78 35.35
N ALA A 80 19.21 1.80 36.56
CA ALA A 80 20.57 1.34 36.82
C ALA A 80 20.79 -0.13 36.41
N LEU A 81 19.79 -0.99 36.63
CA LEU A 81 19.86 -2.42 36.27
C LEU A 81 19.98 -2.65 34.76
N ALA A 82 19.55 -1.70 33.92
CA ALA A 82 19.72 -1.82 32.47
C ALA A 82 21.19 -1.68 32.04
N HIS A 83 22.00 -0.90 32.77
CA HIS A 83 23.44 -0.80 32.53
C HIS A 83 24.16 -2.08 32.94
N ASP A 84 23.80 -2.64 34.11
CA ASP A 84 24.35 -3.94 34.54
C ASP A 84 23.94 -5.04 33.54
N GLY A 85 22.68 -5.04 33.10
CA GLY A 85 22.17 -5.94 32.08
C GLY A 85 22.87 -5.83 30.72
N HIS A 86 23.37 -4.64 30.35
CA HIS A 86 24.15 -4.45 29.13
C HIS A 86 25.46 -5.25 29.16
N SER A 87 26.20 -5.21 30.27
CA SER A 87 27.46 -5.98 30.39
C SER A 87 27.23 -7.49 30.24
N ILE A 88 26.18 -8.00 30.88
CA ILE A 88 25.78 -9.42 30.81
C ILE A 88 25.32 -9.79 29.40
N LEU A 89 24.64 -8.88 28.71
CA LEU A 89 24.25 -9.08 27.32
C LEU A 89 25.47 -9.21 26.41
N VAL A 90 26.46 -8.31 26.54
CA VAL A 90 27.72 -8.37 25.77
C VAL A 90 28.43 -9.70 25.99
N GLU A 91 28.58 -10.13 27.25
CA GLU A 91 29.14 -11.45 27.58
C GLU A 91 28.33 -12.61 26.95
N SER A 92 27.00 -12.51 26.97
CA SER A 92 26.11 -13.52 26.39
C SER A 92 26.24 -13.61 24.86
N LEU A 93 26.44 -12.48 24.18
CA LEU A 93 26.64 -12.42 22.73
C LEU A 93 27.99 -13.03 22.29
N MET A 94 28.99 -13.02 23.17
CA MET A 94 30.32 -13.60 22.92
C MET A 94 30.48 -15.03 23.46
N HIS A 95 29.45 -15.60 24.06
CA HIS A 95 29.52 -16.90 24.73
C HIS A 95 29.73 -18.06 23.73
N ASP A 96 30.44 -19.12 24.13
CA ASP A 96 30.74 -20.28 23.28
C ASP A 96 29.49 -21.08 22.88
N ASP A 97 28.53 -21.22 23.79
CA ASP A 97 27.24 -21.89 23.56
C ASP A 97 26.33 -21.08 22.63
N PRO A 98 25.92 -21.62 21.46
CA PRO A 98 25.02 -20.94 20.54
C PRO A 98 23.65 -20.58 21.14
N GLU A 99 23.10 -21.38 22.06
CA GLU A 99 21.78 -21.10 22.67
C GLU A 99 21.82 -19.83 23.54
N VAL A 100 22.96 -19.59 24.21
CA VAL A 100 23.21 -18.37 24.99
C VAL A 100 23.28 -17.16 24.07
N ARG A 101 23.99 -17.26 22.94
CA ARG A 101 24.05 -16.17 21.94
C ARG A 101 22.68 -15.85 21.34
N ILE A 102 21.87 -16.89 21.05
CA ILE A 102 20.49 -16.72 20.56
C ILE A 102 19.62 -16.00 21.61
N ALA A 103 19.75 -16.37 22.89
CA ALA A 103 19.05 -15.68 23.97
C ALA A 103 19.50 -14.21 24.11
N GLY A 104 20.80 -13.92 23.93
CA GLY A 104 21.32 -12.56 23.88
C GLY A 104 20.74 -11.74 22.73
N LEU A 105 20.78 -12.27 21.50
CA LEU A 105 20.21 -11.64 20.31
C LEU A 105 18.71 -11.34 20.44
N TYR A 106 18.00 -12.14 21.24
CA TYR A 106 16.60 -11.89 21.58
C TYR A 106 16.42 -10.65 22.45
N ALA A 107 17.26 -10.47 23.47
CA ALA A 107 17.18 -9.33 24.39
C ALA A 107 17.76 -8.03 23.82
N LEU A 108 18.69 -8.15 22.86
CA LEU A 108 19.44 -7.04 22.26
C LEU A 108 18.56 -5.84 21.85
N PRO A 109 17.45 -6.00 21.10
CA PRO A 109 16.67 -4.85 20.62
C PRO A 109 16.18 -3.93 21.73
N SER A 110 15.79 -4.49 22.88
CA SER A 110 15.23 -3.72 23.99
C SER A 110 16.31 -3.13 24.88
N VAL A 111 17.41 -3.86 25.09
CA VAL A 111 18.56 -3.32 25.82
C VAL A 111 19.19 -2.16 25.05
N ALA A 112 19.27 -2.25 23.71
CA ALA A 112 19.78 -1.20 22.85
C ALA A 112 18.95 0.10 22.90
N GLU A 113 17.68 0.07 23.32
CA GLU A 113 16.88 1.29 23.53
C GLU A 113 17.41 2.15 24.68
N THR A 114 18.12 1.53 25.63
CA THR A 114 18.71 2.23 26.79
C THR A 114 20.23 2.37 26.64
N CYS A 115 20.91 1.32 26.20
CA CYS A 115 22.36 1.21 26.13
C CYS A 115 22.79 0.62 24.77
N PRO A 116 22.81 1.41 23.68
CA PRO A 116 23.10 0.89 22.33
C PRO A 116 24.57 0.52 22.10
N ASP A 117 25.52 1.25 22.71
CA ASP A 117 26.99 1.12 22.64
C ASP A 117 27.54 0.15 21.56
N GLU A 118 28.28 -0.89 21.96
CA GLU A 118 28.94 -1.86 21.06
C GLU A 118 28.01 -3.00 20.61
N LEU A 119 26.71 -2.95 20.92
CA LEU A 119 25.78 -4.05 20.64
C LEU A 119 25.60 -4.30 19.13
N PHE A 120 25.64 -3.25 18.31
CA PHE A 120 25.50 -3.38 16.87
C PHE A 120 26.77 -3.94 16.19
N ASP A 121 27.94 -3.71 16.79
CA ASP A 121 29.19 -4.33 16.34
C ASP A 121 29.16 -5.84 16.61
N HIS A 122 28.71 -6.24 17.80
CA HIS A 122 28.47 -7.66 18.10
C HIS A 122 27.41 -8.29 17.20
N LEU A 123 26.30 -7.60 16.92
CA LEU A 123 25.28 -8.06 15.98
C LEU A 123 25.88 -8.29 14.59
N SER A 124 26.72 -7.38 14.11
CA SER A 124 27.40 -7.51 12.81
C SER A 124 28.24 -8.79 12.74
N VAL A 125 29.04 -9.06 13.78
CA VAL A 125 29.84 -10.29 13.87
C VAL A 125 28.97 -11.54 13.90
N LEU A 126 27.85 -11.52 14.63
CA LEU A 126 26.96 -12.68 14.78
C LEU A 126 26.14 -12.99 13.52
N LEU A 127 26.01 -12.07 12.57
CA LEU A 127 25.44 -12.37 11.25
C LEU A 127 26.30 -13.36 10.47
N ASP A 128 27.60 -13.42 10.73
CA ASP A 128 28.56 -14.38 10.16
C ASP A 128 28.96 -15.50 11.14
N ASP A 129 28.17 -15.72 12.20
CA ASP A 129 28.42 -16.78 13.18
C ASP A 129 28.56 -18.17 12.51
N LYS A 130 29.35 -19.07 13.10
CA LYS A 130 29.55 -20.43 12.58
C LYS A 130 28.24 -21.24 12.62
N ASP A 131 27.45 -21.05 13.67
CA ASP A 131 26.18 -21.72 13.87
C ASP A 131 25.05 -21.07 13.05
N LYS A 132 24.30 -21.91 12.33
CA LYS A 132 23.23 -21.44 11.44
C LYS A 132 22.05 -20.85 12.20
N SER A 133 21.72 -21.38 13.37
CA SER A 133 20.62 -20.91 14.21
C SER A 133 20.94 -19.54 14.79
N VAL A 134 22.19 -19.30 15.18
CA VAL A 134 22.67 -17.98 15.61
C VAL A 134 22.56 -16.96 14.47
N ARG A 135 23.04 -17.28 13.26
CA ARG A 135 22.90 -16.37 12.09
C ARG A 135 21.44 -16.04 11.80
N PHE A 136 20.54 -17.01 11.92
CA PHE A 136 19.10 -16.80 11.73
C PHE A 136 18.52 -15.87 12.81
N ALA A 137 18.90 -16.07 14.07
CA ALA A 137 18.53 -15.18 15.17
C ALA A 137 19.09 -13.76 14.97
N ALA A 138 20.34 -13.62 14.50
CA ALA A 138 20.98 -12.34 14.22
C ALA A 138 20.27 -11.60 13.08
N SER A 139 19.91 -12.31 12.01
CA SER A 139 19.12 -11.74 10.90
C SER A 139 17.74 -11.26 11.39
N GLY A 140 17.10 -12.04 12.28
CA GLY A 140 15.84 -11.66 12.93
C GLY A 140 15.99 -10.43 13.85
N CYS A 141 17.12 -10.32 14.54
CA CYS A 141 17.47 -9.18 15.37
C CYS A 141 17.71 -7.92 14.51
N LEU A 142 18.51 -8.01 13.44
CA LEU A 142 18.72 -6.89 12.51
C LEU A 142 17.39 -6.37 11.95
N LYS A 143 16.49 -7.29 11.56
CA LYS A 143 15.14 -6.93 11.10
C LYS A 143 14.39 -6.07 12.13
N SER A 144 14.48 -6.39 13.42
CA SER A 144 13.75 -5.65 14.46
C SER A 144 14.44 -4.34 14.84
N VAL A 145 15.78 -4.29 14.85
CA VAL A 145 16.52 -3.08 15.24
C VAL A 145 16.64 -2.04 14.13
N ALA A 146 16.68 -2.45 12.86
CA ALA A 146 16.81 -1.52 11.72
C ALA A 146 15.78 -0.38 11.70
N PRO A 147 14.46 -0.62 11.88
CA PRO A 147 13.48 0.46 11.92
C PRO A 147 13.56 1.36 13.17
N ILE A 148 14.28 0.95 14.22
CA ILE A 148 14.43 1.68 15.50
C ILE A 148 15.74 2.49 15.51
N PHE A 149 16.83 1.88 15.05
CA PHE A 149 18.19 2.44 15.04
C PHE A 149 18.77 2.49 13.62
N PRO A 150 18.13 3.21 12.68
CA PRO A 150 18.51 3.17 11.27
C PRO A 150 19.98 3.53 11.03
N SER A 151 20.50 4.56 11.70
CA SER A 151 21.89 5.01 11.57
C SER A 151 22.90 3.99 12.09
N ALA A 152 22.60 3.29 13.18
CA ALA A 152 23.51 2.29 13.73
C ALA A 152 23.53 1.01 12.88
N THR A 153 22.46 0.73 12.15
CA THR A 153 22.33 -0.48 11.33
C THR A 153 22.56 -0.24 9.84
N GLU A 154 22.83 0.99 9.40
CA GLU A 154 22.85 1.39 7.98
C GLU A 154 23.78 0.51 7.14
N GLY A 155 25.06 0.43 7.52
CA GLY A 155 26.06 -0.37 6.81
C GLY A 155 25.76 -1.87 6.86
N THR A 156 25.37 -2.37 8.03
CA THR A 156 25.02 -3.79 8.21
C THR A 156 23.82 -4.17 7.35
N LEU A 157 22.77 -3.34 7.34
CA LEU A 157 21.57 -3.56 6.52
C LEU A 157 21.92 -3.50 5.02
N ALA A 158 22.71 -2.51 4.59
CA ALA A 158 23.15 -2.39 3.20
C ALA A 158 23.92 -3.62 2.71
N PHE A 159 24.78 -4.20 3.56
CA PHE A 159 25.49 -5.45 3.29
C PHE A 159 24.53 -6.64 3.23
N GLU A 160 23.65 -6.80 4.23
CA GLU A 160 22.71 -7.92 4.31
C GLU A 160 21.70 -7.95 3.15
N LEU A 161 21.29 -6.79 2.63
CA LEU A 161 20.39 -6.69 1.47
C LEU A 161 20.99 -7.31 0.20
N ARG A 162 22.33 -7.34 0.10
CA ARG A 162 23.09 -7.85 -1.04
C ARG A 162 23.69 -9.23 -0.80
N HIS A 163 23.51 -9.77 0.39
CA HIS A 163 24.16 -11.01 0.81
C HIS A 163 23.81 -12.22 -0.10
N GLU A 164 24.71 -13.16 -0.32
CA GLU A 164 24.46 -14.31 -1.20
C GLU A 164 23.38 -15.27 -0.67
N ILE A 165 23.34 -15.44 0.65
CA ILE A 165 22.34 -16.27 1.34
C ILE A 165 20.97 -15.58 1.30
N LYS A 166 20.03 -16.18 0.56
CA LYS A 166 18.67 -15.67 0.40
C LYS A 166 17.94 -15.39 1.73
N SER A 167 18.05 -16.27 2.73
CA SER A 167 17.34 -16.06 4.02
C SER A 167 17.80 -14.80 4.76
N ARG A 168 19.08 -14.43 4.62
CA ARG A 168 19.65 -13.20 5.18
C ARG A 168 19.11 -11.97 4.46
N ARG A 169 19.15 -11.99 3.12
CA ARG A 169 18.51 -10.94 2.30
C ARG A 169 17.03 -10.78 2.61
N ASP A 170 16.27 -11.87 2.68
CA ASP A 170 14.83 -11.82 2.93
C ASP A 170 14.53 -11.17 4.30
N ALA A 171 15.35 -11.44 5.32
CA ALA A 171 15.24 -10.78 6.62
C ALA A 171 15.58 -9.28 6.54
N ALA A 172 16.65 -8.92 5.82
CA ALA A 172 17.05 -7.52 5.59
C ALA A 172 15.99 -6.73 4.82
N PHE A 173 15.44 -7.29 3.73
CA PHE A 173 14.33 -6.68 2.99
C PHE A 173 13.07 -6.55 3.85
N SER A 174 12.82 -7.49 4.76
CA SER A 174 11.74 -7.32 5.72
C SER A 174 12.01 -6.17 6.69
N GLY A 175 13.25 -6.00 7.18
CA GLY A 175 13.66 -4.88 8.04
C GLY A 175 13.56 -3.54 7.31
N LEU A 176 14.07 -3.46 6.08
CA LEU A 176 13.93 -2.29 5.20
C LEU A 176 12.44 -1.98 4.93
N GLY A 177 11.61 -3.01 4.78
CA GLY A 177 10.17 -2.85 4.61
C GLY A 177 9.46 -2.27 5.83
N ASP A 178 9.97 -2.50 7.04
CA ASP A 178 9.49 -1.87 8.28
C ASP A 178 10.07 -0.45 8.42
N LEU A 179 11.34 -0.26 8.01
CA LEU A 179 12.02 1.03 7.94
C LEU A 179 11.26 2.02 7.03
N CYS A 180 10.69 1.54 5.92
CA CYS A 180 9.83 2.34 5.03
C CYS A 180 8.68 3.06 5.76
N GLN A 181 8.19 2.50 6.87
CA GLN A 181 7.05 3.06 7.61
C GLN A 181 7.48 4.03 8.72
N THR A 182 8.66 3.82 9.31
CA THR A 182 9.20 4.59 10.44
C THR A 182 10.11 5.72 9.97
N TRP A 183 11.02 5.44 9.04
CA TRP A 183 12.03 6.34 8.48
C TRP A 183 12.03 6.27 6.94
N PRO A 184 10.97 6.79 6.29
CA PRO A 184 10.81 6.66 4.85
C PRO A 184 11.92 7.34 4.04
N GLU A 185 12.52 8.43 4.53
CA GLU A 185 13.63 9.15 3.88
C GLU A 185 14.88 8.25 3.82
N VAL A 186 15.31 7.70 4.96
CA VAL A 186 16.45 6.75 5.02
C VAL A 186 16.16 5.48 4.20
N ALA A 187 14.91 5.00 4.22
CA ALA A 187 14.53 3.88 3.38
C ALA A 187 14.61 4.20 1.88
N CYS A 188 14.36 5.46 1.47
CA CYS A 188 14.51 5.88 0.08
C CYS A 188 15.97 5.80 -0.37
N ASP A 189 16.93 6.18 0.48
CA ASP A 189 18.37 6.09 0.15
C ASP A 189 18.78 4.65 -0.16
N HIS A 190 18.39 3.68 0.68
CA HIS A 190 18.63 2.27 0.40
C HIS A 190 17.89 1.76 -0.85
N ILE A 191 16.66 2.22 -1.09
CA ILE A 191 15.91 1.83 -2.30
C ILE A 191 16.58 2.40 -3.55
N ASP A 192 17.09 3.62 -3.50
CA ASP A 192 17.82 4.26 -4.60
C ASP A 192 19.04 3.42 -5.00
N GLU A 193 19.90 3.10 -4.03
CA GLU A 193 21.06 2.25 -4.29
C GLU A 193 20.67 0.90 -4.89
N LEU A 194 19.62 0.26 -4.34
CA LEU A 194 19.15 -1.05 -4.83
C LEU A 194 18.54 -0.98 -6.23
N LEU A 195 17.95 0.15 -6.63
CA LEU A 195 17.43 0.35 -7.99
C LEU A 195 18.54 0.56 -9.02
N GLN A 196 19.75 0.91 -8.58
CA GLN A 196 20.93 1.07 -9.44
C GLN A 196 21.75 -0.22 -9.59
N GLU A 197 21.40 -1.29 -8.86
CA GLU A 197 22.07 -2.59 -8.93
C GLU A 197 21.84 -3.30 -10.27
N ASP A 198 22.88 -4.00 -10.76
CA ASP A 198 22.77 -4.84 -11.96
C ASP A 198 21.79 -6.01 -11.77
N SER A 199 21.66 -6.48 -10.52
CA SER A 199 20.80 -7.60 -10.18
C SER A 199 19.32 -7.24 -10.33
N LEU A 200 18.68 -7.82 -11.34
CA LEU A 200 17.24 -7.71 -11.58
C LEU A 200 16.41 -8.08 -10.35
N ALA A 201 16.86 -9.07 -9.57
CA ALA A 201 16.15 -9.50 -8.37
C ALA A 201 16.14 -8.42 -7.28
N LEU A 202 17.26 -7.70 -7.11
CA LEU A 202 17.36 -6.60 -6.15
C LEU A 202 16.50 -5.40 -6.58
N ARG A 203 16.61 -4.98 -7.84
CA ARG A 203 15.79 -3.88 -8.41
C ARG A 203 14.29 -4.15 -8.27
N ARG A 204 13.84 -5.35 -8.62
CA ARG A 204 12.42 -5.77 -8.46
C ARG A 204 11.97 -5.74 -7.01
N SER A 205 12.84 -6.14 -6.08
CA SER A 205 12.52 -6.18 -4.65
C SER A 205 12.44 -4.76 -4.07
N ALA A 206 13.36 -3.87 -4.46
CA ALA A 206 13.35 -2.46 -4.13
C ALA A 206 12.11 -1.74 -4.67
N ALA A 207 11.78 -1.94 -5.95
CA ALA A 207 10.55 -1.39 -6.53
C ALA A 207 9.28 -1.88 -5.83
N GLY A 208 9.28 -3.11 -5.31
CA GLY A 208 8.20 -3.66 -4.49
C GLY A 208 7.98 -2.92 -3.16
N LEU A 209 8.98 -2.17 -2.67
CA LEU A 209 8.90 -1.37 -1.45
C LEU A 209 8.39 0.06 -1.68
N LEU A 210 8.39 0.57 -2.91
CA LEU A 210 7.98 1.94 -3.25
C LEU A 210 6.59 2.30 -2.73
N ARG A 211 5.65 1.34 -2.76
CA ARG A 211 4.30 1.54 -2.24
C ARG A 211 4.28 1.82 -0.73
N ARG A 212 5.26 1.32 0.03
CA ARG A 212 5.36 1.52 1.48
C ARG A 212 5.89 2.91 1.82
N VAL A 213 6.85 3.42 1.05
CA VAL A 213 7.40 4.79 1.25
C VAL A 213 6.52 5.87 0.64
N LEU A 214 5.68 5.55 -0.34
CA LEU A 214 4.77 6.50 -1.01
C LEU A 214 4.00 7.39 -0.04
N ALA A 215 3.60 6.85 1.12
CA ALA A 215 2.75 7.57 2.03
C ALA A 215 3.44 8.69 2.81
N LYS A 216 4.75 8.58 3.04
CA LYS A 216 5.51 9.44 3.96
C LYS A 216 6.89 9.85 3.44
N GLY A 217 7.34 9.35 2.30
CA GLY A 217 8.67 9.61 1.73
C GLY A 217 8.78 10.89 0.89
N GLY A 218 7.65 11.58 0.64
CA GLY A 218 7.65 12.86 -0.06
C GLY A 218 8.26 12.77 -1.47
N ALA A 219 8.96 13.83 -1.87
CA ALA A 219 9.52 13.97 -3.21
C ALA A 219 10.51 12.85 -3.59
N ALA A 220 11.39 12.44 -2.66
CA ALA A 220 12.36 11.38 -2.92
C ALA A 220 11.67 10.06 -3.34
N ALA A 221 10.57 9.70 -2.66
CA ALA A 221 9.80 8.51 -3.04
C ALA A 221 9.14 8.64 -4.42
N TRP A 222 8.74 9.85 -4.82
CA TRP A 222 8.13 10.09 -6.14
C TRP A 222 9.15 10.00 -7.27
N ASP A 223 10.34 10.56 -7.06
CA ASP A 223 11.45 10.50 -8.01
C ASP A 223 11.87 9.04 -8.23
N LEU A 224 11.98 8.25 -7.14
CA LEU A 224 12.25 6.81 -7.22
C LEU A 224 11.18 6.03 -8.00
N ILE A 225 9.90 6.39 -7.84
CA ILE A 225 8.82 5.79 -8.66
C ILE A 225 9.00 6.17 -10.13
N GLY A 226 9.35 7.42 -10.42
CA GLY A 226 9.69 7.88 -11.76
C GLY A 226 10.80 7.06 -12.39
N TRP A 227 11.95 6.95 -11.71
CA TRP A 227 13.09 6.18 -12.20
C TRP A 227 12.76 4.69 -12.35
N ALA A 228 12.05 4.09 -11.40
CA ALA A 228 11.65 2.69 -11.48
C ALA A 228 10.62 2.41 -12.60
N LEU A 229 9.86 3.41 -13.05
CA LEU A 229 9.01 3.33 -14.26
C LEU A 229 9.81 3.44 -15.56
N GLU A 230 11.07 3.82 -15.51
CA GLU A 230 11.98 3.91 -16.66
C GLU A 230 12.93 2.73 -16.75
N ASP A 231 12.90 1.85 -15.74
CA ASP A 231 13.79 0.71 -15.63
C ASP A 231 13.70 -0.20 -16.85
N GLU A 232 14.85 -0.74 -17.29
CA GLU A 232 14.90 -1.66 -18.43
C GLU A 232 14.08 -2.94 -18.18
N ASP A 233 14.05 -3.40 -16.92
CA ASP A 233 13.31 -4.60 -16.52
C ASP A 233 11.80 -4.34 -16.39
N VAL A 234 11.04 -5.11 -17.15
CA VAL A 234 9.59 -5.01 -17.20
C VAL A 234 8.94 -5.29 -15.84
N GLU A 235 9.48 -6.20 -15.04
CA GLU A 235 8.89 -6.51 -13.73
C GLU A 235 9.14 -5.38 -12.71
N THR A 236 10.30 -4.72 -12.75
CA THR A 236 10.56 -3.49 -11.97
C THR A 236 9.54 -2.41 -12.31
N ARG A 237 9.32 -2.11 -13.61
CA ARG A 237 8.31 -1.15 -14.04
C ARG A 237 6.89 -1.53 -13.62
N ARG A 238 6.56 -2.83 -13.65
CA ARG A 238 5.26 -3.35 -13.16
C ARG A 238 5.07 -3.16 -11.67
N GLN A 239 6.12 -3.26 -10.85
CA GLN A 239 6.02 -2.96 -9.42
C GLN A 239 5.82 -1.47 -9.18
N ALA A 240 6.60 -0.63 -9.86
CA ALA A 240 6.50 0.82 -9.77
C ALA A 240 5.11 1.33 -10.20
N SER A 241 4.53 0.78 -11.26
CA SER A 241 3.23 1.20 -11.80
C SER A 241 2.06 0.99 -10.83
N LYS A 242 2.18 0.07 -9.86
CA LYS A 242 1.19 -0.12 -8.79
C LYS A 242 1.11 1.08 -7.83
N CYS A 243 2.09 1.98 -7.86
CA CYS A 243 2.10 3.20 -7.06
C CYS A 243 1.27 4.32 -7.69
N LEU A 244 0.94 4.25 -8.99
CA LEU A 244 0.29 5.34 -9.73
C LEU A 244 -1.09 5.71 -9.15
N VAL A 245 -2.00 4.74 -8.99
CA VAL A 245 -3.35 5.00 -8.45
C VAL A 245 -3.29 5.54 -7.01
N PRO A 246 -2.55 4.92 -6.07
CA PRO A 246 -2.40 5.51 -4.73
C PRO A 246 -1.76 6.91 -4.72
N LEU A 247 -0.88 7.20 -5.68
CA LEU A 247 -0.27 8.53 -5.84
C LEU A 247 -1.30 9.56 -6.33
N ALA A 248 -2.22 9.19 -7.22
CA ALA A 248 -3.29 10.07 -7.72
C ALA A 248 -4.16 10.64 -6.59
N HIS A 249 -4.41 9.86 -5.54
CA HIS A 249 -5.18 10.33 -4.38
C HIS A 249 -4.41 11.28 -3.45
N ARG A 250 -3.09 11.39 -3.60
CA ARG A 250 -2.22 12.17 -2.71
C ARG A 250 -1.64 13.40 -3.41
N GLU A 251 -1.07 13.17 -4.58
CA GLU A 251 -0.33 14.16 -5.37
C GLU A 251 -0.71 14.04 -6.84
N GLN A 252 -1.89 14.59 -7.17
CA GLN A 252 -2.49 14.49 -8.50
C GLN A 252 -1.53 14.96 -9.60
N ARG A 253 -0.81 16.08 -9.40
CA ARG A 253 0.10 16.63 -10.43
C ARG A 253 1.22 15.66 -10.79
N ILE A 254 1.84 15.05 -9.78
CA ILE A 254 2.93 14.09 -9.99
C ILE A 254 2.37 12.79 -10.61
N ALA A 255 1.22 12.33 -10.12
CA ALA A 255 0.53 11.17 -10.67
C ALA A 255 0.18 11.36 -12.16
N THR A 256 -0.28 12.55 -12.56
CA THR A 256 -0.54 12.89 -13.97
C THR A 256 0.72 12.76 -14.80
N ILE A 257 1.84 13.38 -14.39
CA ILE A 257 3.10 13.32 -15.13
C ILE A 257 3.58 11.88 -15.29
N LEU A 258 3.56 11.09 -14.21
CA LEU A 258 4.01 9.70 -14.24
C LEU A 258 3.07 8.80 -15.03
N ALA A 259 1.75 9.03 -14.98
CA ALA A 259 0.77 8.26 -15.74
C ALA A 259 0.83 8.58 -17.24
N GLU A 260 1.02 9.84 -17.63
CA GLU A 260 1.23 10.24 -19.04
C GLU A 260 2.48 9.61 -19.63
N ARG A 261 3.51 9.37 -18.81
CA ARG A 261 4.69 8.63 -19.24
C ARG A 261 4.43 7.12 -19.33
N ALA A 262 3.81 6.55 -18.29
CA ALA A 262 3.59 5.11 -18.18
C ALA A 262 2.55 4.55 -19.16
N ILE A 263 1.60 5.35 -19.65
CA ILE A 263 0.65 4.93 -20.70
C ILE A 263 1.33 4.65 -22.05
N LEU A 264 2.54 5.18 -22.26
CA LEU A 264 3.35 4.96 -23.45
C LEU A 264 4.30 3.75 -23.31
N ASP A 265 4.22 2.98 -22.21
CA ASP A 265 5.08 1.81 -22.01
C ASP A 265 4.81 0.72 -23.05
N SER A 266 5.84 -0.05 -23.37
CA SER A 266 5.74 -1.28 -24.15
C SER A 266 4.91 -2.39 -23.48
N ASP A 267 4.89 -2.44 -22.14
CA ASP A 267 4.21 -3.47 -21.36
C ASP A 267 2.77 -3.09 -21.04
N SER A 268 1.84 -3.97 -21.43
CA SER A 268 0.41 -3.72 -21.25
C SER A 268 -0.02 -3.62 -19.79
N LYS A 269 0.65 -4.27 -18.84
CA LYS A 269 0.27 -4.15 -17.43
C LYS A 269 0.64 -2.77 -16.87
N VAL A 270 1.78 -2.21 -17.29
CA VAL A 270 2.17 -0.84 -16.93
C VAL A 270 1.18 0.17 -17.53
N MET A 271 0.86 0.02 -18.82
CA MET A 271 -0.17 0.84 -19.48
C MET A 271 -1.52 0.77 -18.74
N LEU A 272 -1.99 -0.42 -18.38
CA LEU A 272 -3.26 -0.60 -17.66
C LEU A 272 -3.26 0.09 -16.29
N SER A 273 -2.15 0.05 -15.55
CA SER A 273 -1.99 0.78 -14.30
C SER A 273 -2.06 2.29 -14.51
N ALA A 274 -1.45 2.81 -15.58
CA ALA A 274 -1.50 4.21 -15.95
C ALA A 274 -2.92 4.66 -16.35
N ILE A 275 -3.63 3.86 -17.15
CA ILE A 275 -5.01 4.11 -17.56
C ILE A 275 -5.94 4.18 -16.35
N LYS A 276 -5.80 3.25 -15.38
CA LYS A 276 -6.53 3.30 -14.10
C LYS A 276 -6.18 4.53 -13.26
N CYS A 277 -4.92 4.97 -13.30
CA CYS A 277 -4.52 6.20 -12.64
C CYS A 277 -5.22 7.42 -13.27
N ILE A 278 -5.20 7.50 -14.60
CA ILE A 278 -5.88 8.55 -15.38
C ILE A 278 -7.39 8.54 -15.11
N GLU A 279 -8.01 7.37 -15.00
CA GLU A 279 -9.42 7.25 -14.60
C GLU A 279 -9.68 7.88 -13.22
N VAL A 280 -8.78 7.73 -12.26
CA VAL A 280 -8.94 8.33 -10.92
C VAL A 280 -8.69 9.84 -10.95
N LEU A 281 -7.84 10.32 -11.86
CA LEU A 281 -7.54 11.74 -12.02
C LEU A 281 -8.71 12.47 -12.69
N ASP A 282 -8.97 13.70 -12.24
CA ASP A 282 -9.98 14.58 -12.86
C ASP A 282 -9.39 15.11 -14.18
N THR A 283 -9.75 14.46 -15.28
CA THR A 283 -9.04 14.55 -16.58
C THR A 283 -9.69 15.56 -17.52
N ASP A 284 -10.15 16.67 -16.97
CA ASP A 284 -10.67 17.80 -17.76
C ASP A 284 -9.59 18.47 -18.63
N HIS A 285 -8.29 18.15 -18.45
CA HIS A 285 -7.19 18.84 -19.11
C HIS A 285 -6.15 17.92 -19.77
N GLY A 286 -5.89 18.15 -21.07
CA GLY A 286 -4.58 17.96 -21.69
C GLY A 286 -4.24 16.59 -22.29
N ARG A 287 -2.94 16.29 -22.30
CA ARG A 287 -2.27 15.21 -23.03
C ARG A 287 -2.75 13.80 -22.64
N ALA A 288 -3.10 13.56 -21.38
CA ALA A 288 -3.66 12.28 -20.93
C ALA A 288 -4.91 11.87 -21.72
N ARG A 289 -5.79 12.82 -22.07
CA ARG A 289 -6.98 12.56 -22.90
C ARG A 289 -6.58 12.05 -24.29
N ASP A 290 -5.66 12.73 -24.96
CA ASP A 290 -5.19 12.35 -26.30
C ASP A 290 -4.54 10.96 -26.31
N LEU A 291 -3.79 10.64 -25.24
CA LEU A 291 -3.18 9.33 -25.05
C LEU A 291 -4.22 8.23 -24.83
N VAL A 292 -5.29 8.49 -24.07
CA VAL A 292 -6.40 7.53 -23.91
C VAL A 292 -7.11 7.29 -25.25
N LEU A 293 -7.40 8.34 -26.02
CA LEU A 293 -8.02 8.23 -27.34
C LEU A 293 -7.16 7.40 -28.31
N ALA A 294 -5.85 7.65 -28.35
CA ALA A 294 -4.92 6.83 -29.14
C ALA A 294 -4.91 5.37 -28.67
N GLY A 295 -5.04 5.13 -27.36
CA GLY A 295 -5.09 3.80 -26.76
C GLY A 295 -6.33 2.98 -27.14
N CYS A 296 -7.42 3.61 -27.60
CA CYS A 296 -8.61 2.91 -28.09
C CYS A 296 -8.34 2.05 -29.34
N SER A 297 -7.27 2.33 -30.09
CA SER A 297 -6.85 1.54 -31.26
C SER A 297 -5.61 0.68 -31.00
N HIS A 298 -5.23 0.49 -29.73
CA HIS A 298 -4.01 -0.25 -29.35
C HIS A 298 -4.08 -1.73 -29.75
N LYS A 299 -2.93 -2.38 -30.02
CA LYS A 299 -2.89 -3.80 -30.43
C LYS A 299 -3.42 -4.75 -29.35
N ASN A 300 -3.17 -4.43 -28.08
CA ASN A 300 -3.61 -5.23 -26.94
C ASN A 300 -5.07 -4.93 -26.57
N THR A 301 -5.92 -5.97 -26.64
CA THR A 301 -7.36 -5.89 -26.34
C THR A 301 -7.65 -5.34 -24.94
N SER A 302 -6.89 -5.72 -23.92
CA SER A 302 -7.11 -5.24 -22.55
C SER A 302 -6.88 -3.74 -22.43
N VAL A 303 -5.87 -3.21 -23.12
CA VAL A 303 -5.57 -1.77 -23.17
C VAL A 303 -6.69 -1.02 -23.88
N ARG A 304 -7.15 -1.52 -25.05
CA ARG A 304 -8.29 -0.93 -25.77
C ARG A 304 -9.54 -0.86 -24.90
N LEU A 305 -9.89 -1.99 -24.26
CA LEU A 305 -11.05 -2.06 -23.38
C LEU A 305 -10.96 -1.07 -22.22
N ALA A 306 -9.78 -0.93 -21.61
CA ALA A 306 -9.58 0.00 -20.52
C ALA A 306 -9.73 1.47 -20.98
N CYS A 307 -9.18 1.84 -22.14
CA CYS A 307 -9.37 3.17 -22.71
C CYS A 307 -10.84 3.45 -23.07
N VAL A 308 -11.52 2.47 -23.69
CA VAL A 308 -12.95 2.59 -24.06
C VAL A 308 -13.82 2.88 -22.84
N LYS A 309 -13.56 2.23 -21.70
CA LYS A 309 -14.31 2.44 -20.46
C LYS A 309 -14.19 3.85 -19.88
N ILE A 310 -13.12 4.57 -20.20
CA ILE A 310 -12.89 5.94 -19.70
C ILE A 310 -13.59 6.97 -20.58
N LEU A 311 -13.90 6.65 -21.85
CA LEU A 311 -14.47 7.61 -22.80
C LEU A 311 -15.68 8.40 -22.27
N PRO A 312 -16.67 7.81 -21.57
CA PRO A 312 -17.82 8.55 -21.06
C PRO A 312 -17.47 9.69 -20.09
N ARG A 313 -16.29 9.63 -19.46
CA ARG A 313 -15.80 10.68 -18.55
C ARG A 313 -15.01 11.77 -19.26
N LEU A 314 -14.51 11.50 -20.47
CA LEU A 314 -13.65 12.43 -21.22
C LEU A 314 -14.42 13.31 -22.22
N MET A 315 -15.65 12.93 -22.56
CA MET A 315 -16.45 13.59 -23.57
C MET A 315 -17.94 13.48 -23.28
N GLY A 316 -18.70 14.49 -23.68
CA GLY A 316 -20.16 14.47 -23.58
C GLY A 316 -20.81 13.49 -24.57
N ASP A 317 -22.07 13.14 -24.28
CA ASP A 317 -22.80 12.04 -24.91
C ASP A 317 -22.82 12.09 -26.46
N ASP A 318 -22.97 13.26 -27.07
CA ASP A 318 -23.00 13.38 -28.54
C ASP A 318 -21.65 13.03 -29.20
N ILE A 319 -20.56 13.53 -28.62
CA ILE A 319 -19.20 13.28 -29.11
C ILE A 319 -18.83 11.82 -28.85
N LEU A 320 -19.21 11.30 -27.67
CA LEU A 320 -19.03 9.90 -27.29
C LEU A 320 -19.67 8.96 -28.30
N ARG A 321 -20.95 9.16 -28.63
CA ARG A 321 -21.69 8.32 -29.58
C ARG A 321 -21.04 8.30 -30.94
N ASN A 322 -20.64 9.46 -31.46
CA ASN A 322 -19.96 9.56 -32.76
C ASN A 322 -18.60 8.84 -32.75
N HIS A 323 -17.82 8.99 -31.69
CA HIS A 323 -16.53 8.33 -31.55
C HIS A 323 -16.67 6.81 -31.41
N CYS A 324 -17.60 6.33 -30.58
CA CYS A 324 -17.88 4.91 -30.41
C CYS A 324 -18.37 4.26 -31.71
N ASN A 325 -19.20 4.96 -32.50
CA ASN A 325 -19.61 4.51 -33.84
C ASN A 325 -18.44 4.38 -34.81
N ALA A 326 -17.44 5.26 -34.74
CA ALA A 326 -16.22 5.13 -35.54
C ALA A 326 -15.41 3.89 -35.12
N LEU A 327 -15.18 3.71 -33.82
CA LEU A 327 -14.44 2.55 -33.27
C LEU A 327 -15.12 1.21 -33.61
N LEU A 328 -16.46 1.14 -33.61
CA LEU A 328 -17.22 -0.06 -33.94
C LEU A 328 -16.99 -0.59 -35.37
N ARG A 329 -16.55 0.27 -36.30
CA ARG A 329 -16.26 -0.13 -37.69
C ARG A 329 -14.99 -0.98 -37.78
N GLU A 330 -14.02 -0.72 -36.91
CA GLU A 330 -12.70 -1.36 -36.94
C GLU A 330 -12.54 -2.43 -35.85
N GLU A 331 -13.29 -2.34 -34.75
CA GLU A 331 -13.13 -3.24 -33.61
C GLU A 331 -13.63 -4.66 -33.90
N THR A 332 -12.82 -5.66 -33.59
CA THR A 332 -13.14 -7.08 -33.82
C THR A 332 -13.51 -7.82 -32.54
N ASP A 333 -13.08 -7.33 -31.39
CA ASP A 333 -13.31 -8.03 -30.12
C ASP A 333 -14.78 -7.94 -29.67
N PRO A 334 -15.43 -9.07 -29.31
CA PRO A 334 -16.85 -9.08 -28.96
C PRO A 334 -17.16 -8.35 -27.65
N ILE A 335 -16.24 -8.31 -26.68
CA ILE A 335 -16.45 -7.65 -25.39
C ILE A 335 -16.40 -6.13 -25.63
N ILE A 336 -15.40 -5.64 -26.36
CA ILE A 336 -15.28 -4.21 -26.66
C ILE A 336 -16.45 -3.74 -27.53
N ARG A 337 -16.85 -4.52 -28.56
CA ARG A 337 -18.03 -4.20 -29.37
C ARG A 337 -19.30 -4.10 -28.53
N LYS A 338 -19.47 -4.95 -27.51
CA LYS A 338 -20.61 -4.89 -26.60
C LYS A 338 -20.62 -3.59 -25.79
N GLU A 339 -19.49 -3.22 -25.20
CA GLU A 339 -19.34 -1.97 -24.43
C GLU A 339 -19.60 -0.74 -25.33
N LEU A 340 -18.99 -0.70 -26.53
CA LEU A 340 -19.21 0.39 -27.47
C LEU A 340 -20.68 0.51 -27.90
N LYS A 341 -21.36 -0.62 -28.17
CA LYS A 341 -22.80 -0.63 -28.51
C LYS A 341 -23.67 -0.08 -27.38
N GLN A 342 -23.32 -0.37 -26.13
CA GLN A 342 -24.03 0.18 -24.97
C GLN A 342 -23.86 1.70 -24.90
N MET A 343 -22.66 2.21 -25.20
CA MET A 343 -22.39 3.65 -25.22
C MET A 343 -22.98 4.38 -26.44
N THR A 344 -23.19 3.70 -27.57
CA THR A 344 -23.86 4.29 -28.74
C THR A 344 -25.37 4.33 -28.62
N PHE A 345 -25.97 3.53 -27.73
CA PHE A 345 -27.41 3.39 -27.62
C PHE A 345 -28.07 4.71 -27.20
N ASP A 346 -29.00 5.18 -28.03
CA ASP A 346 -29.80 6.38 -27.75
C ASP A 346 -31.21 5.97 -27.32
N ALA A 347 -31.52 6.09 -26.04
CA ALA A 347 -32.85 5.78 -25.52
C ALA A 347 -33.96 6.70 -26.09
N GLN A 348 -33.63 7.91 -26.54
CA GLN A 348 -34.60 8.83 -27.14
C GLN A 348 -35.02 8.39 -28.55
N ILE A 349 -34.14 7.70 -29.27
CA ILE A 349 -34.35 7.33 -30.69
C ILE A 349 -34.63 5.83 -30.84
N GLU A 350 -33.91 4.99 -30.10
CA GLU A 350 -33.89 3.52 -30.23
C GLU A 350 -34.50 2.79 -29.02
N GLY A 351 -34.94 3.52 -27.99
CA GLY A 351 -35.59 2.98 -26.79
C GLY A 351 -36.99 2.41 -27.03
N THR A 352 -37.49 1.68 -26.04
CA THR A 352 -38.91 1.24 -26.01
C THR A 352 -39.85 2.45 -25.97
N GLU A 353 -41.12 2.27 -26.31
CA GLU A 353 -42.11 3.36 -26.28
C GLU A 353 -42.17 4.04 -24.90
N ASP A 354 -42.09 3.28 -23.82
CA ASP A 354 -42.03 3.82 -22.44
C ASP A 354 -40.76 4.66 -22.19
N GLN A 355 -39.60 4.22 -22.69
CA GLN A 355 -38.34 4.94 -22.56
C GLN A 355 -38.36 6.25 -23.35
N LYS A 356 -38.93 6.23 -24.56
CA LYS A 356 -39.13 7.43 -25.39
C LYS A 356 -40.10 8.41 -24.73
N ASN A 357 -41.21 7.89 -24.20
CA ASN A 357 -42.23 8.69 -23.53
C ASN A 357 -41.73 9.34 -22.24
N ALA A 358 -40.74 8.75 -21.56
CA ALA A 358 -40.13 9.35 -20.37
C ALA A 358 -39.35 10.65 -20.66
N PHE A 359 -38.87 10.85 -21.90
CA PHE A 359 -38.19 12.08 -22.32
C PHE A 359 -39.14 13.13 -22.91
N LEU A 360 -40.41 12.78 -23.12
CA LEU A 360 -41.43 13.72 -23.59
C LEU A 360 -42.03 14.47 -22.38
N ALA A 361 -42.33 15.76 -22.58
CA ALA A 361 -43.08 16.51 -21.57
C ALA A 361 -44.45 15.84 -21.33
N PRO A 362 -44.91 15.70 -20.07
CA PRO A 362 -46.23 15.14 -19.79
C PRO A 362 -47.27 15.92 -20.60
N ALA A 363 -48.10 15.19 -21.34
CA ALA A 363 -49.07 15.79 -22.24
C ALA A 363 -49.92 16.83 -21.48
N PRO A 364 -50.13 18.04 -22.04
CA PRO A 364 -51.00 19.01 -21.41
C PRO A 364 -52.39 18.39 -21.20
N LYS A 365 -52.98 18.62 -20.02
CA LYS A 365 -54.34 18.15 -19.74
C LYS A 365 -55.26 18.70 -20.81
N VAL A 366 -56.05 17.82 -21.43
CA VAL A 366 -57.06 18.21 -22.42
C VAL A 366 -57.95 19.30 -21.81
N PRO A 367 -58.13 20.45 -22.47
CA PRO A 367 -59.03 21.51 -22.01
C PRO A 367 -60.43 20.95 -21.73
N GLU A 368 -61.10 21.44 -20.69
CA GLU A 368 -62.41 20.92 -20.26
C GLU A 368 -63.46 21.00 -21.37
N ILE A 369 -63.42 22.05 -22.20
CA ILE A 369 -64.32 22.25 -23.33
C ILE A 369 -64.20 21.12 -24.37
N ASP A 370 -62.98 20.65 -24.65
CA ASP A 370 -62.75 19.58 -25.63
C ASP A 370 -63.14 18.20 -25.07
N ARG A 371 -63.07 18.02 -23.74
CA ARG A 371 -63.61 16.83 -23.06
C ARG A 371 -65.13 16.79 -23.13
N GLU A 372 -65.79 17.90 -22.83
CA GLU A 372 -67.25 18.02 -22.87
C GLU A 372 -67.81 17.79 -24.28
N ILE A 373 -67.16 18.32 -25.32
CA ILE A 373 -67.55 18.09 -26.71
C ILE A 373 -67.37 16.62 -27.10
N ALA A 374 -66.27 15.98 -26.71
CA ALA A 374 -66.04 14.56 -27.03
C ALA A 374 -66.99 13.62 -26.28
N GLU A 375 -67.31 13.91 -25.01
CA GLU A 375 -68.31 13.19 -24.23
C GLU A 375 -69.72 13.36 -24.81
N SER A 376 -70.08 14.56 -25.28
CA SER A 376 -71.36 14.81 -25.98
C SER A 376 -71.48 14.07 -27.31
N GLN A 377 -70.36 13.67 -27.91
CA GLN A 377 -70.29 12.85 -29.12
C GLN A 377 -70.09 11.36 -28.82
N GLY A 378 -70.18 10.95 -27.55
CA GLY A 378 -70.10 9.55 -27.12
C GLY A 378 -68.69 8.95 -27.14
N LYS A 379 -67.64 9.76 -27.15
CA LYS A 379 -66.24 9.30 -27.11
C LYS A 379 -65.60 9.63 -25.76
N ILE A 380 -65.05 8.61 -25.10
CA ILE A 380 -64.31 8.75 -23.84
C ILE A 380 -62.90 9.28 -24.15
N VAL A 381 -62.48 10.37 -23.51
CA VAL A 381 -61.15 10.99 -23.71
C VAL A 381 -60.29 10.84 -22.46
N GLY A 382 -59.26 10.00 -22.56
CA GLY A 382 -58.30 9.70 -21.49
C GLY A 382 -58.35 8.23 -21.04
N LEU A 383 -57.22 7.71 -20.58
CA LEU A 383 -57.14 6.40 -19.90
C LEU A 383 -57.70 6.57 -18.47
N GLY A 384 -59.02 6.44 -18.31
CA GLY A 384 -59.63 6.29 -16.99
C GLY A 384 -59.32 4.91 -16.41
N GLU A 385 -59.08 4.83 -15.10
CA GLU A 385 -58.89 3.57 -14.36
C GLU A 385 -60.06 2.61 -14.64
N LEU A 386 -59.75 1.38 -15.05
CA LEU A 386 -60.75 0.35 -15.28
C LEU A 386 -61.51 0.07 -13.97
N PRO A 387 -62.85 0.00 -13.99
CA PRO A 387 -63.61 -0.35 -12.80
C PRO A 387 -63.22 -1.77 -12.34
N PRO A 388 -63.19 -2.05 -11.02
CA PRO A 388 -62.83 -3.36 -10.53
C PRO A 388 -63.81 -4.42 -11.05
N PRO A 389 -63.34 -5.65 -11.35
CA PRO A 389 -64.19 -6.69 -11.92
C PRO A 389 -65.29 -7.10 -10.94
N ASP A 390 -66.55 -7.06 -11.38
CA ASP A 390 -67.71 -7.47 -10.61
C ASP A 390 -67.63 -8.95 -10.24
N ALA A 391 -67.58 -9.21 -8.94
CA ALA A 391 -67.65 -10.53 -8.34
C ALA A 391 -69.11 -11.00 -8.21
N ASP A 392 -69.80 -11.27 -9.31
CA ASP A 392 -71.14 -11.89 -9.24
C ASP A 392 -71.64 -12.54 -10.56
N ALA A 393 -70.79 -13.33 -11.22
CA ALA A 393 -71.19 -14.17 -12.36
C ALA A 393 -71.04 -15.68 -12.10
N ASP A 394 -71.00 -16.10 -10.84
CA ASP A 394 -71.07 -17.51 -10.43
C ASP A 394 -72.44 -17.83 -9.82
N LYS A 395 -73.48 -17.72 -10.65
CA LYS A 395 -74.80 -18.33 -10.41
C LYS A 395 -75.19 -19.20 -11.60
N THR A 396 -74.74 -20.44 -11.47
CA THR A 396 -75.35 -21.67 -11.95
C THR A 396 -76.82 -21.55 -12.40
N ARG A 397 -77.08 -21.99 -13.64
CA ARG A 397 -78.34 -22.63 -13.99
C ARG A 397 -78.05 -23.82 -14.91
N HIS A 398 -78.27 -25.00 -14.35
CA HIS A 398 -78.23 -26.29 -15.03
C HIS A 398 -79.33 -26.40 -16.10
N GLY A 399 -78.96 -27.07 -17.19
CA GLY A 399 -79.77 -28.03 -17.92
C GLY A 399 -78.87 -29.21 -18.24
#